data_AF-A0A8I1MRP3-F1
#
_entry.id   AF-A0A8I1MRP3-F1
#
_cell.length_a   1.000
_cell.length_b   1.000
_cell.length_c   1.000
_cell.angle_alpha   90.00
_cell.angle_beta   90.00
_cell.angle_gamma   90.00
#
_symmetry.space_group_name_H-M   'P 1'
#
loop_
_entity.id
_entity.type
_entity.pdbx_description
1 polymer ?
#
loop_
_entity_poly.entity_id
_entity_poly.type
_entity_poly.pdbx_seq_one_letter_code
_entity_poly.pdbx_strand_id
1 'polypeptide(L)'
;MASSPNPTPTRWFPTLLWGNSVALSWMWGLGLFFSVQFSTQFGLFGLLIFAITNGLGLLCFGLVTHHIARREPGSESLARFFTTWSRPFRLVFFLYQLLAITLTIFAFIRYGWLSLGMQPWLLYLPLTLLIVLAAAILFGEEFDIKRIKYSHGVLGLILAAAVAVLIINAIQSGPVTAQGQPKMLAPDWNFWGYVIPIIIGFLVGPWLDLQQWQRAIQMHRERVSIAAAYWVGSIQFTLMLIFHGTMTLWALGHGASQYLRQGVGNYTYGHETLVLQFFEHASPWVFGAYAVWICVCVLTTLDSGYISLRWFLQDNAALSNNPLFALIPKRLITSPIPIFIFAGVIALIAAVLKMELEYFMIFYATFFVGYSVLSIARCYVITPANAIPQVKMFCIGSLAVVIFAYGYFLRLPLFQIIGSLLPLAYVVWLLFKPGSPQEFVSDSEELSAPSQDIGPATAPALAPAATADAPALPGSHPVGGHFEGKWFVHSFVATYADTNSVGNVYFGMYAMWVGKTRELFFNQVMPKFDLKNTPFYILTRSFEHKFVRETREFETVSVRIRIASYNRKFVILEHEIYDSAQKLLGHGKQSLLFVASTDYKLIDLPAEVTSAFMVYT
;
A
#
# COMPACT_ATOMS: atom_id res chain seq x y z
N MET A 1 -37.70 -9.82 -6.30
CA MET A 1 -37.47 -9.08 -5.03
C MET A 1 -36.40 -9.82 -4.26
N ALA A 2 -35.13 -9.40 -4.38
CA ALA A 2 -34.06 -9.95 -3.57
C ALA A 2 -34.24 -9.43 -2.14
N SER A 3 -34.30 -10.35 -1.17
CA SER A 3 -34.38 -10.02 0.25
C SER A 3 -33.21 -9.13 0.63
N SER A 4 -33.51 -7.95 1.18
CA SER A 4 -32.55 -7.13 1.89
C SER A 4 -31.92 -7.99 3.00
N PRO A 5 -30.58 -8.04 3.12
CA PRO A 5 -29.96 -8.73 4.23
C PRO A 5 -30.37 -8.03 5.52
N ASN A 6 -31.02 -8.77 6.42
CA ASN A 6 -31.35 -8.29 7.76
C ASN A 6 -30.12 -7.60 8.37
N PRO A 7 -30.24 -6.38 8.92
CA PRO A 7 -29.12 -5.71 9.55
C PRO A 7 -28.66 -6.58 10.73
N THR A 8 -27.43 -7.10 10.64
CA THR A 8 -26.79 -7.79 11.76
C THR A 8 -26.82 -6.87 12.99
N PRO A 9 -27.29 -7.32 14.16
CA PRO A 9 -27.34 -6.49 15.35
C PRO A 9 -25.95 -5.94 15.67
N THR A 10 -25.87 -4.62 15.88
CA THR A 10 -24.60 -3.94 16.16
C THR A 10 -23.98 -4.50 17.43
N ARG A 11 -22.79 -5.09 17.31
CA ARG A 11 -22.03 -5.63 18.45
C ARG A 11 -21.35 -4.48 19.19
N TRP A 12 -22.07 -3.84 20.09
CA TRP A 12 -21.63 -2.61 20.77
C TRP A 12 -20.31 -2.73 21.52
N PHE A 13 -20.06 -3.82 22.24
CA PHE A 13 -18.81 -3.97 22.99
C PHE A 13 -17.57 -3.98 22.07
N PRO A 14 -17.49 -4.82 21.01
CA PRO A 14 -16.45 -4.70 19.99
C PRO A 14 -16.38 -3.33 19.32
N THR A 15 -17.53 -2.69 19.04
CA THR A 15 -17.58 -1.34 18.46
C THR A 15 -16.88 -0.32 19.35
N LEU A 16 -17.11 -0.36 20.67
CA LEU A 16 -16.46 0.55 21.63
C LEU A 16 -14.95 0.31 21.71
N LEU A 17 -14.51 -0.94 21.75
CA LEU A 17 -13.08 -1.27 21.76
C LEU A 17 -12.36 -0.80 20.49
N TRP A 18 -12.98 -1.00 19.32
CA TRP A 18 -12.44 -0.52 18.06
C TRP A 18 -12.47 1.01 17.96
N GLY A 19 -13.55 1.66 18.42
CA GLY A 19 -13.63 3.12 18.49
C GLY A 19 -12.53 3.72 19.36
N ASN A 20 -12.30 3.15 20.55
CA ASN A 20 -11.20 3.57 21.42
C ASN A 20 -9.83 3.36 20.74
N SER A 21 -9.61 2.22 20.08
CA SER A 21 -8.35 1.99 19.35
C SER A 21 -8.14 2.97 18.19
N VAL A 22 -9.21 3.32 17.45
CA VAL A 22 -9.17 4.37 16.42
C VAL A 22 -8.73 5.70 17.04
N ALA A 23 -9.38 6.12 18.13
CA ALA A 23 -9.07 7.39 18.79
C ALA A 23 -7.61 7.45 19.29
N LEU A 24 -7.17 6.43 20.04
CA LEU A 24 -5.83 6.41 20.63
C LEU A 24 -4.73 6.37 19.56
N SER A 25 -4.91 5.60 18.49
CA SER A 25 -3.93 5.55 17.40
C SER A 25 -3.76 6.86 16.64
N TRP A 26 -4.81 7.70 16.66
CA TRP A 26 -4.84 8.99 15.98
C TRP A 26 -4.42 10.17 16.89
N MET A 27 -4.00 9.89 18.13
CA MET A 27 -3.37 10.86 19.05
C MET A 27 -1.85 10.96 18.83
N TRP A 28 -1.41 10.81 17.59
CA TRP A 28 -0.02 10.97 17.17
C TRP A 28 0.45 12.42 17.34
N GLY A 29 1.75 12.71 17.13
CA GLY A 29 2.32 14.00 17.56
C GLY A 29 1.55 15.26 17.10
N LEU A 30 0.85 15.19 15.95
CA LEU A 30 -0.08 16.23 15.51
C LEU A 30 -1.33 16.36 16.40
N GLY A 31 -2.02 15.26 16.70
CA GLY A 31 -3.15 15.31 17.63
C GLY A 31 -2.73 15.78 19.03
N LEU A 32 -1.57 15.33 19.51
CA LEU A 32 -1.14 15.58 20.87
C LEU A 32 -0.55 16.98 21.07
N PHE A 33 0.57 17.31 20.44
CA PHE A 33 1.29 18.56 20.73
C PHE A 33 0.77 19.73 19.92
N PHE A 34 0.24 19.50 18.73
CA PHE A 34 -0.29 20.59 17.92
C PHE A 34 -1.59 21.16 18.50
N SER A 35 -2.38 20.38 19.26
CA SER A 35 -3.55 20.92 19.96
C SER A 35 -3.16 22.01 20.98
N VAL A 36 -2.01 21.84 21.65
CA VAL A 36 -1.42 22.81 22.58
C VAL A 36 -0.99 24.06 21.84
N GLN A 37 -0.27 23.87 20.73
CA GLN A 37 0.20 24.96 19.88
C GLN A 37 -0.95 25.78 19.31
N PHE A 38 -1.98 25.11 18.78
CA PHE A 38 -3.12 25.77 18.17
C PHE A 38 -3.95 26.54 19.20
N SER A 39 -4.09 25.98 20.41
CA SER A 39 -4.74 26.67 21.54
C SER A 39 -3.95 27.90 21.97
N THR A 40 -2.62 27.81 21.98
CA THR A 40 -1.72 28.92 22.30
C THR A 40 -1.82 30.04 21.27
N GLN A 41 -1.83 29.70 19.98
CA GLN A 41 -1.82 30.67 18.90
C GLN A 41 -3.19 31.30 18.63
N PHE A 42 -4.27 30.53 18.72
CA PHE A 42 -5.59 30.92 18.21
C PHE A 42 -6.73 30.76 19.23
N GLY A 43 -6.40 30.40 20.47
CA GLY A 43 -7.39 30.26 21.54
C GLY A 43 -8.39 29.14 21.31
N LEU A 44 -9.54 29.24 21.99
CA LEU A 44 -10.62 28.25 21.91
C LEU A 44 -11.21 28.14 20.50
N PHE A 45 -11.33 29.26 19.78
CA PHE A 45 -11.90 29.25 18.42
C PHE A 45 -11.06 28.42 17.46
N GLY A 46 -9.74 28.66 17.43
CA GLY A 46 -8.83 27.84 16.65
C GLY A 46 -8.87 26.37 17.07
N LEU A 47 -8.82 26.10 18.39
CA LEU A 47 -8.90 24.74 18.93
C LEU A 47 -10.13 23.99 18.42
N LEU A 48 -11.32 24.61 18.44
CA LEU A 48 -12.55 23.98 17.98
C LEU A 48 -12.50 23.64 16.49
N ILE A 49 -12.00 24.56 15.65
CA ILE A 49 -11.84 24.30 14.21
C ILE A 49 -10.87 23.13 13.98
N PHE A 50 -9.72 23.14 14.65
CA PHE A 50 -8.74 22.08 14.57
C PHE A 50 -9.33 20.72 15.00
N ALA A 51 -9.95 20.67 16.17
CA ALA A 51 -10.47 19.43 16.74
C ALA A 51 -11.64 18.85 15.93
N ILE A 52 -12.61 19.69 15.57
CA ILE A 52 -13.79 19.26 14.79
C ILE A 52 -13.36 18.78 13.41
N THR A 53 -12.49 19.52 12.73
CA THR A 53 -12.09 19.15 11.36
C THR A 53 -11.34 17.82 11.34
N ASN A 54 -10.47 17.60 12.32
CA ASN A 54 -9.71 16.35 12.43
C ASN A 54 -10.62 15.16 12.80
N GLY A 55 -11.57 15.35 13.72
CA GLY A 55 -12.61 14.37 14.01
C GLY A 55 -13.48 14.02 12.79
N LEU A 56 -13.88 15.03 12.01
CA LEU A 56 -14.65 14.84 10.78
C LEU A 56 -13.89 14.03 9.73
N GLY A 57 -12.59 14.26 9.55
CA GLY A 57 -11.75 13.47 8.65
C GLY A 57 -11.80 11.97 8.97
N LEU A 58 -11.62 11.61 10.26
CA LEU A 58 -11.75 10.23 10.72
C LEU A 58 -13.15 9.66 10.48
N LEU A 59 -14.19 10.43 10.81
CA LEU A 59 -15.57 10.01 10.62
C LEU A 59 -15.87 9.74 9.14
N CYS A 60 -15.48 10.66 8.24
CA CYS A 60 -15.65 10.51 6.80
C CYS A 60 -14.95 9.25 6.28
N PHE A 61 -13.72 8.99 6.72
CA PHE A 61 -13.01 7.76 6.38
C PHE A 61 -13.81 6.51 6.80
N GLY A 62 -14.30 6.47 8.03
CA GLY A 62 -15.08 5.34 8.53
C GLY A 62 -16.40 5.11 7.79
N LEU A 63 -17.12 6.19 7.47
CA LEU A 63 -18.38 6.12 6.73
C LEU A 63 -18.16 5.61 5.30
N VAL A 64 -17.15 6.13 4.61
CA VAL A 64 -16.89 5.73 3.23
C VAL A 64 -16.31 4.32 3.15
N THR A 65 -15.37 3.94 4.02
CA THR A 65 -14.83 2.57 4.04
C THR A 65 -15.91 1.54 4.38
N HIS A 66 -16.85 1.87 5.27
CA HIS A 66 -18.02 1.04 5.53
C HIS A 66 -18.91 0.85 4.30
N HIS A 67 -19.11 1.92 3.52
CA HIS A 67 -19.83 1.85 2.26
C HIS A 67 -19.10 0.97 1.23
N ILE A 68 -17.77 1.12 1.09
CA ILE A 68 -16.94 0.31 0.19
C ILE A 68 -17.00 -1.18 0.58
N ALA A 69 -16.89 -1.48 1.87
CA ALA A 69 -16.89 -2.85 2.40
C ALA A 69 -18.19 -3.62 2.10
N ARG A 70 -19.30 -2.91 1.87
CA ARG A 70 -20.63 -3.48 1.56
C ARG A 70 -20.89 -3.69 0.07
N ARG A 71 -20.00 -3.23 -0.82
CA ARG A 71 -20.17 -3.41 -2.28
C ARG A 71 -20.07 -4.87 -2.70
N GLU A 72 -19.24 -5.63 -2.01
CA GLU A 72 -19.04 -7.06 -2.26
C GLU A 72 -19.27 -7.87 -0.99
N PRO A 73 -19.94 -9.03 -1.09
CA PRO A 73 -20.13 -9.92 0.04
C PRO A 73 -18.80 -10.59 0.45
N GLY A 74 -18.71 -10.96 1.73
CA GLY A 74 -17.58 -11.69 2.30
C GLY A 74 -16.70 -10.85 3.23
N SER A 75 -16.14 -11.49 4.25
CA SER A 75 -15.31 -10.84 5.28
C SER A 75 -13.96 -10.32 4.76
N GLU A 76 -13.51 -10.81 3.60
CA GLU A 76 -12.25 -10.41 2.97
C GLU A 76 -12.44 -9.41 1.81
N SER A 77 -13.67 -8.96 1.53
CA SER A 77 -13.93 -8.06 0.41
C SER A 77 -13.14 -6.74 0.53
N LEU A 78 -13.18 -6.10 1.69
CA LEU A 78 -12.44 -4.86 1.94
C LEU A 78 -10.91 -5.06 1.85
N ALA A 79 -10.39 -6.20 2.30
CA ALA A 79 -8.96 -6.51 2.20
C ALA A 79 -8.54 -6.65 0.73
N ARG A 80 -9.28 -7.43 -0.07
CA ARG A 80 -9.01 -7.61 -1.50
C ARG A 80 -9.12 -6.30 -2.28
N PHE A 81 -10.11 -5.48 -1.95
CA PHE A 81 -10.22 -4.12 -2.47
C PHE A 81 -8.95 -3.32 -2.19
N PHE A 82 -8.55 -3.22 -0.91
CA PHE A 82 -7.37 -2.46 -0.51
C PHE A 82 -6.09 -2.95 -1.22
N THR A 83 -5.85 -4.27 -1.26
CA THR A 83 -4.65 -4.84 -1.91
C THR A 83 -4.55 -4.50 -3.39
N THR A 84 -5.69 -4.31 -4.08
CA THR A 84 -5.72 -3.98 -5.51
C THR A 84 -5.64 -2.47 -5.73
N TRP A 85 -6.46 -1.70 -5.00
CA TRP A 85 -6.56 -0.25 -5.11
C TRP A 85 -5.30 0.48 -4.60
N SER A 86 -4.64 -0.03 -3.55
CA SER A 86 -3.47 0.63 -2.94
C SER A 86 -2.18 0.46 -3.73
N ARG A 87 -2.13 -0.43 -4.74
CA ARG A 87 -0.91 -0.72 -5.53
C ARG A 87 -0.20 0.53 -6.05
N PRO A 88 -0.86 1.45 -6.77
CA PRO A 88 -0.23 2.69 -7.21
C PRO A 88 0.18 3.60 -6.04
N PHE A 89 -0.41 3.48 -4.86
CA PHE A 89 -0.13 4.37 -3.74
C PHE A 89 0.94 3.84 -2.77
N ARG A 90 1.57 2.69 -3.06
CA ARG A 90 2.46 2.00 -2.10
C ARG A 90 3.59 2.87 -1.54
N LEU A 91 4.30 3.60 -2.40
CA LEU A 91 5.36 4.50 -1.95
C LEU A 91 4.81 5.59 -1.02
N VAL A 92 3.64 6.13 -1.35
CA VAL A 92 3.03 7.22 -0.59
C VAL A 92 2.54 6.74 0.77
N PHE A 93 1.91 5.57 0.85
CA PHE A 93 1.56 4.92 2.12
C PHE A 93 2.79 4.72 3.01
N PHE A 94 3.90 4.25 2.43
CA PHE A 94 5.15 4.08 3.15
C PHE A 94 5.70 5.41 3.69
N LEU A 95 5.79 6.44 2.84
CA LEU A 95 6.30 7.75 3.23
C LEU A 95 5.41 8.43 4.27
N TYR A 96 4.08 8.31 4.15
CA TYR A 96 3.11 8.84 5.10
C TYR A 96 3.32 8.22 6.50
N GLN A 97 3.44 6.89 6.55
CA GLN A 97 3.64 6.15 7.80
C GLN A 97 5.02 6.41 8.41
N LEU A 98 6.07 6.45 7.59
CA LEU A 98 7.43 6.78 8.03
C LEU A 98 7.46 8.18 8.67
N LEU A 99 6.84 9.17 8.03
CA LEU A 99 6.80 10.52 8.55
C LEU A 99 5.97 10.59 9.84
N ALA A 100 4.89 9.82 9.95
CA ALA A 100 4.03 9.83 11.14
C ALA A 100 4.75 9.26 12.37
N ILE A 101 5.50 8.17 12.18
CA ILE A 101 6.35 7.58 13.21
C ILE A 101 7.46 8.56 13.61
N THR A 102 8.18 9.11 12.63
CA THR A 102 9.26 10.08 12.85
C THR A 102 8.76 11.29 13.65
N LEU A 103 7.63 11.87 13.24
CA LEU A 103 7.02 13.03 13.87
C LEU A 103 6.61 12.73 15.32
N THR A 104 6.05 11.55 15.59
CA THR A 104 5.59 11.18 16.93
C THR A 104 6.77 11.00 17.89
N ILE A 105 7.84 10.33 17.45
CA ILE A 105 9.08 10.19 18.22
C ILE A 105 9.71 11.57 18.44
N PHE A 106 9.81 12.38 17.39
CA PHE A 106 10.35 13.74 17.46
C PHE A 106 9.60 14.59 18.48
N ALA A 107 8.26 14.62 18.41
CA ALA A 107 7.45 15.46 19.28
C ALA A 107 7.60 15.06 20.75
N PHE A 108 7.61 13.76 21.05
CA PHE A 108 7.85 13.27 22.41
C PHE A 108 9.25 13.63 22.92
N ILE A 109 10.28 13.43 22.11
CA ILE A 109 11.66 13.77 22.48
C ILE A 109 11.82 15.29 22.69
N ARG A 110 11.32 16.10 21.76
CA ARG A 110 11.52 17.55 21.73
C ARG A 110 10.70 18.29 22.78
N TYR A 111 9.43 17.94 22.94
CA TYR A 111 8.48 18.69 23.76
C TYR A 111 8.15 17.98 25.08
N GLY A 112 8.34 16.66 25.15
CA GLY A 112 8.17 15.87 26.38
C GLY A 112 9.45 15.75 27.19
N TRP A 113 10.53 15.22 26.59
CA TRP A 113 11.76 14.92 27.34
C TRP A 113 12.73 16.10 27.44
N LEU A 114 13.11 16.68 26.30
CA LEU A 114 14.14 17.73 26.25
C LEU A 114 13.70 19.01 27.01
N SER A 115 12.39 19.26 27.09
CA SER A 115 11.82 20.36 27.87
C SER A 115 12.08 20.25 29.37
N LEU A 116 12.24 19.04 29.92
CA LEU A 116 12.53 18.83 31.34
C LEU A 116 13.95 19.27 31.76
N GLY A 117 14.80 19.68 30.82
CA GLY A 117 16.09 20.31 31.12
C GLY A 117 17.15 19.39 31.75
N MET A 118 16.94 18.07 31.74
CA MET A 118 17.85 17.10 32.36
C MET A 118 19.27 17.11 31.75
N GLN A 119 20.30 17.10 32.61
CA GLN A 119 21.72 17.13 32.22
C GLN A 119 22.49 15.87 32.66
N PRO A 120 23.44 15.35 31.85
CA PRO A 120 23.85 15.86 30.54
C PRO A 120 22.90 15.44 29.41
N TRP A 121 22.29 16.43 28.74
CA TRP A 121 21.23 16.17 27.76
C TRP A 121 21.69 15.34 26.56
N LEU A 122 22.95 15.49 26.13
CA LEU A 122 23.55 14.73 25.02
C LEU A 122 23.59 13.21 25.28
N LEU A 123 23.70 12.80 26.54
CA LEU A 123 23.70 11.37 26.92
C LEU A 123 22.27 10.85 27.09
N TYR A 124 21.40 11.65 27.71
CA TYR A 124 20.03 11.23 28.00
C TYR A 124 19.15 11.18 26.75
N LEU A 125 19.37 12.04 25.76
CA LEU A 125 18.53 12.08 24.56
C LEU A 125 18.58 10.76 23.75
N PRO A 126 19.75 10.16 23.45
CA PRO A 126 19.81 8.85 22.81
C PRO A 126 19.22 7.72 23.67
N LEU A 127 19.40 7.76 25.00
CA LEU A 127 18.84 6.75 25.90
C LEU A 127 17.30 6.81 25.91
N THR A 128 16.73 8.01 25.93
CA THR A 128 15.28 8.21 25.81
C THR A 128 14.76 7.69 24.48
N LEU A 129 15.48 7.95 23.38
CA LEU A 129 15.14 7.37 22.08
C LEU A 129 15.11 5.84 22.14
N LEU A 130 16.13 5.21 22.74
CA LEU A 130 16.19 3.76 22.88
C LEU A 130 15.01 3.20 23.69
N ILE A 131 14.60 3.88 24.76
CA ILE A 131 13.42 3.49 25.56
C ILE A 131 12.13 3.60 24.73
N VAL A 132 11.96 4.70 23.99
CA VAL A 132 10.79 4.91 23.12
C VAL A 132 10.72 3.84 22.04
N LEU A 133 11.84 3.55 21.37
CA LEU A 133 11.93 2.50 20.36
C LEU A 133 11.68 1.12 20.97
N ALA A 134 12.27 0.82 22.12
CA ALA A 134 12.09 -0.46 22.80
C ALA A 134 10.61 -0.68 23.18
N ALA A 135 9.94 0.34 23.74
CA ALA A 135 8.52 0.26 24.07
C ALA A 135 7.64 0.07 22.83
N ALA A 136 7.88 0.87 21.77
CA ALA A 136 7.11 0.75 20.53
C ALA A 136 7.26 -0.63 19.87
N ILE A 137 8.50 -1.15 19.79
CA ILE A 137 8.80 -2.45 19.19
C ILE A 137 8.23 -3.59 20.06
N LEU A 138 8.41 -3.53 21.39
CA LEU A 138 7.92 -4.55 22.31
C LEU A 138 6.40 -4.70 22.21
N PHE A 139 5.66 -3.60 22.30
CA PHE A 139 4.19 -3.64 22.18
C PHE A 139 3.74 -4.02 20.76
N GLY A 140 4.46 -3.56 19.73
CA GLY A 140 4.16 -3.91 18.34
C GLY A 140 4.44 -5.37 17.97
N GLU A 141 5.34 -6.06 18.69
CA GLU A 141 5.57 -7.50 18.56
C GLU A 141 4.60 -8.33 19.41
N GLU A 142 4.21 -7.84 20.59
CA GLU A 142 3.31 -8.56 21.51
C GLU A 142 1.86 -8.61 21.00
N PHE A 143 1.38 -7.52 20.41
CA PHE A 143 -0.01 -7.41 19.97
C PHE A 143 -0.15 -7.50 18.45
N ASP A 144 -1.05 -8.39 17.99
CA ASP A 144 -1.52 -8.37 16.62
C ASP A 144 -2.74 -7.45 16.47
N ILE A 145 -3.17 -7.18 15.23
CA ILE A 145 -4.34 -6.34 14.96
C ILE A 145 -5.62 -6.88 15.65
N LYS A 146 -5.75 -8.19 15.90
CA LYS A 146 -6.94 -8.76 16.55
C LYS A 146 -6.97 -8.44 18.04
N ARG A 147 -5.80 -8.43 18.69
CA ARG A 147 -5.62 -8.25 20.13
C ARG A 147 -5.41 -6.79 20.53
N ILE A 148 -4.93 -5.94 19.62
CA ILE A 148 -4.60 -4.55 19.92
C ILE A 148 -5.77 -3.76 20.53
N LYS A 149 -7.00 -4.03 20.10
CA LYS A 149 -8.21 -3.37 20.63
C LYS A 149 -8.42 -3.60 22.14
N TYR A 150 -7.95 -4.73 22.68
CA TYR A 150 -8.03 -5.02 24.12
C TYR A 150 -6.92 -4.31 24.89
N SER A 151 -5.69 -4.32 24.36
CA SER A 151 -4.57 -3.56 24.92
C SER A 151 -4.89 -2.07 24.96
N HIS A 152 -5.36 -1.52 23.84
CA HIS A 152 -5.84 -0.15 23.74
C HIS A 152 -7.04 0.11 24.65
N GLY A 153 -7.93 -0.86 24.85
CA GLY A 153 -9.02 -0.76 25.83
C GLY A 153 -8.52 -0.56 27.26
N VAL A 154 -7.51 -1.34 27.70
CA VAL A 154 -6.87 -1.16 29.02
C VAL A 154 -6.16 0.19 29.11
N LEU A 155 -5.39 0.56 28.08
CA LEU A 155 -4.71 1.84 28.02
C LEU A 155 -5.70 3.02 28.03
N GLY A 156 -6.88 2.87 27.41
CA GLY A 156 -7.96 3.85 27.46
C GLY A 156 -8.53 4.04 28.86
N LEU A 157 -8.64 2.99 29.67
CA LEU A 157 -9.05 3.09 31.08
C LEU A 157 -7.98 3.80 31.94
N ILE A 158 -6.71 3.45 31.74
CA ILE A 158 -5.58 4.12 32.39
C ILE A 158 -5.58 5.62 32.04
N LEU A 159 -5.82 5.93 30.76
CA LEU A 159 -5.92 7.30 30.27
C LEU A 159 -7.09 8.06 30.90
N ALA A 160 -8.26 7.43 31.01
CA ALA A 160 -9.44 8.04 31.63
C ALA A 160 -9.19 8.38 33.12
N ALA A 161 -8.48 7.50 33.85
CA ALA A 161 -8.07 7.77 35.22
C ALA A 161 -7.10 8.97 35.31
N ALA A 162 -6.13 9.05 34.40
CA ALA A 162 -5.22 10.19 34.32
C ALA A 162 -5.97 11.51 34.02
N VAL A 163 -6.90 11.49 33.06
CA VAL A 163 -7.76 12.65 32.75
C VAL A 163 -8.56 13.10 33.96
N ALA A 164 -9.14 12.17 34.73
CA ALA A 164 -9.89 12.50 35.94
C ALA A 164 -9.02 13.24 36.97
N VAL A 165 -7.79 12.78 37.20
CA VAL A 165 -6.83 13.46 38.11
C VAL A 165 -6.53 14.88 37.63
N LEU A 166 -6.30 15.06 36.33
CA LEU A 166 -5.99 16.37 35.75
C LEU A 166 -7.19 17.34 35.83
N ILE A 167 -8.41 16.85 35.58
CA ILE A 167 -9.63 17.65 35.71
C ILE A 167 -9.86 18.06 37.17
N ILE A 168 -9.69 17.13 38.12
CA ILE A 168 -9.83 17.43 39.55
C ILE A 168 -8.82 18.50 39.96
N ASN A 169 -7.57 18.38 39.54
CA ASN A 169 -6.54 19.39 39.82
C ASN A 169 -6.90 20.76 39.22
N ALA A 170 -7.38 20.81 37.97
CA ALA A 170 -7.80 22.05 37.33
C ALA A 170 -8.96 22.74 38.08
N ILE A 171 -9.94 21.96 38.56
CA ILE A 171 -11.07 22.47 39.35
C ILE A 171 -10.59 23.01 40.71
N GLN A 172 -9.69 22.29 41.39
CA GLN A 172 -9.17 22.68 42.71
C GLN A 172 -8.27 23.91 42.67
N SER A 173 -7.62 24.18 41.54
CA SER A 173 -6.70 25.32 41.37
C SER A 173 -7.42 26.68 41.35
N GLY A 174 -8.76 26.69 41.32
CA GLY A 174 -9.57 27.91 41.38
C GLY A 174 -9.79 28.56 40.01
N PRO A 175 -10.53 29.69 39.97
CA PRO A 175 -10.84 30.39 38.74
C PRO A 175 -9.58 31.00 38.13
N VAL A 176 -9.54 31.02 36.79
CA VAL A 176 -8.46 31.63 36.01
C VAL A 176 -8.21 33.06 36.47
N THR A 177 -6.98 33.35 36.91
CA THR A 177 -6.55 34.70 37.19
C THR A 177 -6.50 35.47 35.86
N ALA A 178 -7.27 36.55 35.73
CA ALA A 178 -7.57 37.24 34.47
C ALA A 178 -6.37 37.83 33.69
N GLN A 179 -5.12 37.51 34.04
CA GLN A 179 -3.90 38.04 33.44
C GLN A 179 -3.50 37.41 32.09
N GLY A 180 -4.29 36.48 31.55
CA GLY A 180 -3.95 35.80 30.31
C GLY A 180 -5.15 35.33 29.51
N GLN A 181 -6.25 36.11 29.46
CA GLN A 181 -7.37 35.76 28.58
C GLN A 181 -6.82 35.49 27.18
N PRO A 182 -7.00 34.27 26.62
CA PRO A 182 -6.67 34.04 25.23
C PRO A 182 -7.53 35.02 24.45
N LYS A 183 -6.90 35.99 23.78
CA LYS A 183 -7.63 36.85 22.84
C LYS A 183 -8.41 35.90 21.96
N MET A 184 -9.75 36.05 21.92
CA MET A 184 -10.48 35.61 20.74
C MET A 184 -9.90 36.44 19.60
N LEU A 185 -8.84 35.94 18.98
CA LEU A 185 -8.22 36.61 17.86
C LEU A 185 -9.31 36.65 16.80
N ALA A 186 -9.73 37.86 16.44
CA ALA A 186 -10.46 38.05 15.21
C ALA A 186 -9.65 37.36 14.11
N PRO A 187 -10.26 36.50 13.27
CA PRO A 187 -9.55 35.76 12.26
C PRO A 187 -8.84 36.76 11.33
N ASP A 188 -7.53 36.88 11.47
CA ASP A 188 -6.67 37.71 10.65
C ASP A 188 -6.18 36.89 9.45
N TRP A 189 -5.39 37.52 8.58
CA TRP A 189 -4.88 36.81 7.41
C TRP A 189 -3.93 35.66 7.79
N ASN A 190 -3.20 35.79 8.89
CA ASN A 190 -2.30 34.74 9.39
C ASN A 190 -3.07 33.50 9.87
N PHE A 191 -4.20 33.72 10.56
CA PHE A 191 -5.11 32.65 10.95
C PHE A 191 -5.53 31.79 9.74
N TRP A 192 -5.95 32.41 8.64
CA TRP A 192 -6.34 31.68 7.43
C TRP A 192 -5.18 30.94 6.77
N GLY A 193 -3.97 31.51 6.85
CA GLY A 193 -2.72 30.85 6.43
C GLY A 193 -2.49 29.51 7.09
N TYR A 194 -2.86 29.36 8.38
CA TYR A 194 -2.73 28.11 9.12
C TYR A 194 -3.97 27.21 8.98
N VAL A 195 -5.17 27.79 9.05
CA VAL A 195 -6.43 27.05 9.14
C VAL A 195 -6.80 26.33 7.83
N ILE A 196 -6.64 26.98 6.68
CA ILE A 196 -7.00 26.36 5.39
C ILE A 196 -6.16 25.08 5.14
N PRO A 197 -4.82 25.11 5.27
CA PRO A 197 -4.01 23.90 5.10
C PRO A 197 -4.35 22.79 6.09
N ILE A 198 -4.67 23.14 7.33
CA ILE A 198 -5.12 22.23 8.39
C ILE A 198 -6.42 21.55 8.00
N ILE A 199 -7.40 22.31 7.53
CA ILE A 199 -8.69 21.78 7.11
C ILE A 199 -8.50 20.78 5.98
N ILE A 200 -7.75 21.18 4.95
CA ILE A 200 -7.48 20.34 3.79
C ILE A 200 -6.76 19.06 4.23
N GLY A 201 -5.65 19.19 4.96
CA GLY A 201 -4.82 18.07 5.39
C GLY A 201 -5.56 17.08 6.27
N PHE A 202 -6.32 17.54 7.27
CA PHE A 202 -6.98 16.63 8.20
C PHE A 202 -8.26 16.00 7.68
N LEU A 203 -9.00 16.64 6.77
CA LEU A 203 -10.15 16.00 6.13
C LEU A 203 -9.74 14.81 5.25
N VAL A 204 -8.56 14.87 4.64
CA VAL A 204 -8.08 13.85 3.69
C VAL A 204 -6.96 12.96 4.25
N GLY A 205 -6.38 13.31 5.38
CA GLY A 205 -5.24 12.61 5.99
C GLY A 205 -5.48 11.12 6.29
N PRO A 206 -6.59 10.73 6.93
CA PRO A 206 -6.85 9.33 7.29
C PRO A 206 -6.80 8.33 6.12
N TRP A 207 -6.96 8.81 4.88
CA TRP A 207 -6.99 7.98 3.68
C TRP A 207 -5.65 7.39 3.29
N LEU A 208 -4.54 8.03 3.68
CA LEU A 208 -3.19 7.53 3.47
C LEU A 208 -2.59 6.89 4.74
N ASP A 209 -3.37 6.78 5.81
CA ASP A 209 -2.91 6.16 7.05
C ASP A 209 -3.14 4.64 7.03
N LEU A 210 -2.04 3.88 7.11
CA LEU A 210 -2.09 2.42 7.11
C LEU A 210 -2.79 1.86 8.34
N GLN A 211 -2.69 2.54 9.49
CA GLN A 211 -3.29 2.07 10.74
C GLN A 211 -4.83 2.11 10.64
N GLN A 212 -5.40 3.15 10.05
CA GLN A 212 -6.84 3.27 9.84
C GLN A 212 -7.38 2.22 8.85
N TRP A 213 -6.67 1.98 7.74
CA TRP A 213 -7.02 0.92 6.78
C TRP A 213 -6.97 -0.47 7.42
N GLN A 214 -5.90 -0.78 8.17
CA GLN A 214 -5.74 -2.07 8.83
C GLN A 214 -6.89 -2.34 9.84
N ARG A 215 -7.28 -1.31 10.61
CA ARG A 215 -8.43 -1.37 11.52
C ARG A 215 -9.76 -1.59 10.80
N ALA A 216 -10.03 -0.84 9.73
CA ALA A 216 -11.25 -0.96 8.95
C ALA A 216 -11.41 -2.38 8.37
N ILE A 217 -10.32 -2.92 7.81
CA ILE A 217 -10.27 -4.30 7.30
C ILE A 217 -10.54 -5.31 8.43
N GLN A 218 -9.90 -5.15 9.58
CA GLN A 218 -10.08 -6.09 10.69
C GLN A 218 -11.50 -6.01 11.30
N MET A 219 -12.09 -4.82 11.40
CA MET A 219 -13.48 -4.65 11.82
C MET A 219 -14.45 -5.37 10.87
N HIS A 220 -14.23 -5.24 9.56
CA HIS A 220 -15.03 -5.95 8.55
C HIS A 220 -14.92 -7.47 8.70
N ARG A 221 -13.69 -7.98 8.91
CA ARG A 221 -13.44 -9.40 9.16
C ARG A 221 -14.19 -9.92 10.39
N GLU A 222 -14.26 -9.11 11.44
CA GLU A 222 -14.94 -9.43 12.70
C GLU A 222 -16.46 -9.19 12.67
N ARG A 223 -16.99 -8.74 11.53
CA ARG A 223 -18.40 -8.35 11.36
C ARG A 223 -18.81 -7.25 12.34
N VAL A 224 -17.92 -6.30 12.60
CA VAL A 224 -18.16 -5.09 13.37
C VAL A 224 -18.46 -3.95 12.40
N SER A 225 -19.42 -3.08 12.74
CA SER A 225 -19.75 -1.93 11.91
C SER A 225 -18.60 -0.91 11.94
N ILE A 226 -17.92 -0.73 10.80
CA ILE A 226 -16.83 0.22 10.64
C ILE A 226 -17.35 1.63 10.91
N ALA A 227 -18.50 1.99 10.32
CA ALA A 227 -19.14 3.29 10.53
C ALA A 227 -19.39 3.58 12.02
N ALA A 228 -19.94 2.63 12.77
CA ALA A 228 -20.25 2.85 14.18
C ALA A 228 -18.98 2.99 15.04
N ALA A 229 -17.94 2.21 14.75
CA ALA A 229 -16.68 2.30 15.48
C ALA A 229 -15.97 3.64 15.21
N TYR A 230 -15.95 4.11 13.96
CA TYR A 230 -15.38 5.42 13.62
C TYR A 230 -16.23 6.59 14.12
N TRP A 231 -17.55 6.43 14.26
CA TRP A 231 -18.38 7.40 14.99
C TRP A 231 -17.93 7.54 16.45
N VAL A 232 -17.80 6.43 17.17
CA VAL A 232 -17.32 6.44 18.57
C VAL A 232 -15.89 7.00 18.64
N GLY A 233 -14.99 6.50 17.79
CA GLY A 233 -13.58 6.88 17.79
C GLY A 233 -13.35 8.35 17.44
N SER A 234 -14.05 8.89 16.44
CA SER A 234 -13.95 10.31 16.08
C SER A 234 -14.47 11.23 17.18
N ILE A 235 -15.57 10.88 17.86
CA ILE A 235 -16.08 11.63 19.01
C ILE A 235 -15.06 11.59 20.15
N GLN A 236 -14.59 10.40 20.53
CA GLN A 236 -13.60 10.25 21.60
C GLN A 236 -12.32 11.05 21.29
N PHE A 237 -11.79 10.92 20.08
CA PHE A 237 -10.61 11.67 19.63
C PHE A 237 -10.83 13.19 19.71
N THR A 238 -11.97 13.68 19.22
CA THR A 238 -12.30 15.12 19.28
C THR A 238 -12.35 15.62 20.73
N LEU A 239 -12.96 14.84 21.63
CA LEU A 239 -13.02 15.17 23.06
C LEU A 239 -11.62 15.19 23.69
N MET A 240 -10.74 14.28 23.29
CA MET A 240 -9.35 14.26 23.76
C MET A 240 -8.57 15.51 23.30
N LEU A 241 -8.75 15.95 22.05
CA LEU A 241 -8.16 17.18 21.54
C LEU A 241 -8.69 18.41 22.29
N ILE A 242 -10.00 18.49 22.48
CA ILE A 242 -10.64 19.58 23.22
C ILE A 242 -10.10 19.60 24.65
N PHE A 243 -10.07 18.46 25.34
CA PHE A 243 -9.49 18.36 26.68
C PHE A 243 -8.06 18.88 26.72
N HIS A 244 -7.18 18.41 25.84
CA HIS A 244 -5.77 18.82 25.89
C HIS A 244 -5.58 20.31 25.55
N GLY A 245 -6.34 20.82 24.59
CA GLY A 245 -6.32 22.23 24.23
C GLY A 245 -6.91 23.14 25.31
N THR A 246 -8.03 22.78 25.94
CA THR A 246 -8.62 23.57 27.02
C THR A 246 -7.77 23.53 28.29
N MET A 247 -7.10 22.40 28.58
CA MET A 247 -6.07 22.34 29.62
C MET A 247 -4.92 23.30 29.34
N THR A 248 -4.54 23.49 28.07
CA THR A 248 -3.54 24.51 27.69
C THR A 248 -4.05 25.92 27.96
N LEU A 249 -5.30 26.24 27.61
CA LEU A 249 -5.90 27.55 27.90
C LEU A 249 -6.01 27.80 29.41
N TRP A 250 -6.34 26.77 30.19
CA TRP A 250 -6.32 26.81 31.65
C TRP A 250 -4.92 27.12 32.18
N ALA A 251 -3.89 26.44 31.68
CA ALA A 251 -2.51 26.66 32.10
C ALA A 251 -2.04 28.09 31.77
N LEU A 252 -2.35 28.60 30.57
CA LEU A 252 -2.05 29.98 30.18
C LEU A 252 -2.73 31.00 31.12
N GLY A 253 -3.98 30.72 31.53
CA GLY A 253 -4.69 31.49 32.54
C GLY A 253 -4.05 31.48 33.94
N HIS A 254 -3.16 30.53 34.20
CA HIS A 254 -2.38 30.39 35.44
C HIS A 254 -0.90 30.78 35.26
N GLY A 255 -0.60 31.63 34.27
CA GLY A 255 0.74 32.19 34.09
C GLY A 255 1.70 31.36 33.23
N ALA A 256 1.24 30.27 32.61
CA ALA A 256 2.08 29.42 31.76
C ALA A 256 2.57 30.11 30.45
N SER A 257 2.17 31.36 30.20
CA SER A 257 2.66 32.16 29.07
C SER A 257 4.18 32.40 29.11
N GLN A 258 4.80 32.29 30.29
CA GLN A 258 6.26 32.35 30.45
C GLN A 258 7.01 31.21 29.74
N TYR A 259 6.33 30.08 29.46
CA TYR A 259 6.92 28.93 28.76
C TYR A 259 6.84 29.05 27.24
N LEU A 260 6.23 30.12 26.71
CA LEU A 260 6.20 30.37 25.28
C LEU A 260 7.59 30.78 24.79
N ARG A 261 8.05 30.15 23.70
CA ARG A 261 9.38 30.41 23.13
C ARG A 261 9.33 30.74 21.66
N GLN A 262 10.39 31.40 21.17
CA GLN A 262 10.61 31.60 19.74
C GLN A 262 11.36 30.39 19.16
N GLY A 263 10.87 29.86 18.04
CA GLY A 263 11.59 28.84 17.26
C GLY A 263 12.42 29.46 16.12
N VAL A 264 13.00 28.61 15.27
CA VAL A 264 13.94 29.02 14.20
C VAL A 264 13.31 30.02 13.22
N GLY A 265 12.01 29.91 12.95
CA GLY A 265 11.26 30.83 12.09
C GLY A 265 10.76 32.11 12.78
N ASN A 266 11.23 32.44 13.99
CA ASN A 266 10.69 33.53 14.82
C ASN A 266 9.17 33.46 15.02
N TYR A 267 8.62 32.25 15.07
CA TYR A 267 7.24 32.00 15.49
C TYR A 267 7.23 31.67 16.98
N THR A 268 6.15 32.08 17.66
CA THR A 268 5.89 31.71 19.04
C THR A 268 5.34 30.29 19.11
N TYR A 269 5.97 29.45 19.92
CA TYR A 269 5.59 28.07 20.17
C TYR A 269 5.31 27.82 21.65
N GLY A 270 4.28 27.02 21.90
CA GLY A 270 3.83 26.61 23.23
C GLY A 270 3.72 25.09 23.39
N HIS A 271 4.32 24.29 22.51
CA HIS A 271 4.20 22.82 22.53
C HIS A 271 4.52 22.19 23.90
N GLU A 272 5.54 22.70 24.59
CA GLU A 272 5.99 22.22 25.91
C GLU A 272 5.25 22.85 27.12
N THR A 273 4.31 23.78 26.89
CA THR A 273 3.67 24.60 27.95
C THR A 273 3.10 23.76 29.07
N LEU A 274 2.34 22.70 28.74
CA LEU A 274 1.72 21.83 29.72
C LEU A 274 2.73 20.96 30.46
N VAL A 275 3.76 20.47 29.77
CA VAL A 275 4.82 19.65 30.39
C VAL A 275 5.52 20.46 31.47
N LEU A 276 5.93 21.70 31.15
CA LEU A 276 6.61 22.59 32.10
C LEU A 276 5.67 23.05 33.22
N GLN A 277 4.42 23.42 32.89
CA GLN A 277 3.44 23.83 33.89
C GLN A 277 3.22 22.76 34.96
N PHE A 278 3.01 21.50 34.56
CA PHE A 278 2.81 20.43 35.52
C PHE A 278 4.09 20.01 36.22
N PHE A 279 5.24 20.05 35.54
CA PHE A 279 6.52 19.69 36.14
C PHE A 279 6.96 20.67 37.22
N GLU A 280 6.81 21.97 36.99
CA GLU A 280 7.30 23.01 37.90
C GLU A 280 6.31 23.39 39.01
N HIS A 281 5.00 23.27 38.75
CA HIS A 281 3.97 23.82 39.66
C HIS A 281 2.95 22.81 40.19
N ALA A 282 2.90 21.59 39.66
CA ALA A 282 1.93 20.60 40.14
C ALA A 282 2.55 19.57 41.08
N SER A 283 1.70 18.83 41.80
CA SER A 283 2.18 17.73 42.63
C SER A 283 2.73 16.59 41.76
N PRO A 284 3.62 15.73 42.32
CA PRO A 284 4.17 14.60 41.58
C PRO A 284 3.09 13.66 41.00
N TRP A 285 1.95 13.54 41.66
CA TRP A 285 0.82 12.73 41.19
C TRP A 285 0.11 13.33 39.98
N VAL A 286 -0.05 14.66 39.95
CA VAL A 286 -0.66 15.37 38.82
C VAL A 286 0.28 15.37 37.62
N PHE A 287 1.58 15.61 37.83
CA PHE A 287 2.58 15.45 36.78
C PHE A 287 2.62 14.01 36.27
N GLY A 288 2.59 13.03 37.17
CA GLY A 288 2.51 11.61 36.82
C GLY A 288 1.28 11.28 35.95
N ALA A 289 0.11 11.83 36.26
CA ALA A 289 -1.08 11.68 35.44
C ALA A 289 -0.89 12.30 34.03
N TYR A 290 -0.28 13.48 33.93
CA TYR A 290 0.01 14.09 32.63
C TYR A 290 1.06 13.31 31.82
N ALA A 291 2.08 12.77 32.49
CA ALA A 291 3.07 11.89 31.86
C ALA A 291 2.40 10.62 31.33
N VAL A 292 1.48 10.01 32.08
CA VAL A 292 0.67 8.87 31.63
C VAL A 292 -0.15 9.24 30.39
N TRP A 293 -0.78 10.43 30.37
CA TRP A 293 -1.53 10.91 29.21
C TRP A 293 -0.68 10.96 27.94
N ILE A 294 0.49 11.59 28.01
CA ILE A 294 1.43 11.68 26.88
C ILE A 294 1.91 10.28 26.46
N CYS A 295 2.39 9.48 27.43
CA CYS A 295 2.97 8.17 27.16
C CYS A 295 1.97 7.21 26.51
N VAL A 296 0.71 7.19 26.97
CA VAL A 296 -0.34 6.35 26.37
C VAL A 296 -0.64 6.80 24.94
N CYS A 297 -0.79 8.11 24.67
CA CYS A 297 -1.04 8.62 23.32
C CYS A 297 0.12 8.27 22.36
N VAL A 298 1.36 8.49 22.80
CA VAL A 298 2.55 8.17 22.00
C VAL A 298 2.68 6.66 21.77
N LEU A 299 2.54 5.84 22.81
CA LEU A 299 2.68 4.39 22.72
C LEU A 299 1.64 3.76 21.79
N THR A 300 0.37 4.16 21.93
CA THR A 300 -0.74 3.61 21.13
C THR A 300 -0.72 4.07 19.66
N THR A 301 -0.03 5.17 19.35
CA THR A 301 0.30 5.52 17.97
C THR A 301 1.46 4.67 17.44
N LEU A 302 2.54 4.52 18.22
CA LEU A 302 3.75 3.86 17.75
C LEU A 302 3.57 2.35 17.61
N ASP A 303 2.87 1.69 18.52
CA ASP A 303 2.56 0.25 18.42
C ASP A 303 1.70 -0.05 17.17
N SER A 304 0.74 0.82 16.88
CA SER A 304 -0.16 0.73 15.75
C SER A 304 0.56 1.00 14.44
N GLY A 305 1.46 1.99 14.44
CA GLY A 305 2.37 2.23 13.33
C GLY A 305 3.30 1.04 13.07
N TYR A 306 3.76 0.35 14.11
CA TYR A 306 4.57 -0.86 13.97
C TYR A 306 3.78 -1.99 13.31
N ILE A 307 2.59 -2.29 13.83
CA ILE A 307 1.73 -3.39 13.36
C ILE A 307 1.22 -3.14 11.94
N SER A 308 0.86 -1.90 11.60
CA SER A 308 0.39 -1.53 10.26
C SER A 308 1.51 -1.59 9.22
N LEU A 309 2.70 -1.11 9.59
CA LEU A 309 3.88 -1.14 8.73
C LEU A 309 4.36 -2.57 8.51
N ARG A 310 4.35 -3.43 9.54
CA ARG A 310 4.67 -4.85 9.41
C ARG A 310 3.76 -5.53 8.39
N TRP A 311 2.45 -5.33 8.55
CA TRP A 311 1.44 -5.86 7.62
C TRP A 311 1.68 -5.37 6.19
N PHE A 312 1.93 -4.08 6.01
CA PHE A 312 2.17 -3.49 4.70
C PHE A 312 3.45 -4.00 4.02
N LEU A 313 4.55 -4.14 4.76
CA LEU A 313 5.82 -4.68 4.25
C LEU A 313 5.71 -6.17 3.90
N GLN A 314 5.00 -6.95 4.71
CA GLN A 314 4.74 -8.37 4.43
C GLN A 314 3.95 -8.55 3.14
N ASP A 315 2.87 -7.79 2.95
CA ASP A 315 2.06 -7.84 1.74
C ASP A 315 2.86 -7.41 0.51
N ASN A 316 3.68 -6.36 0.61
CA ASN A 316 4.52 -5.90 -0.49
C ASN A 316 5.64 -6.89 -0.85
N ALA A 317 6.31 -7.47 0.15
CA ALA A 317 7.36 -8.46 -0.08
C ALA A 317 6.79 -9.75 -0.70
N ALA A 318 5.59 -10.17 -0.29
CA ALA A 318 4.93 -11.35 -0.84
C ALA A 318 4.52 -11.18 -2.31
N LEU A 319 4.22 -9.95 -2.73
CA LEU A 319 3.77 -9.61 -4.08
C LEU A 319 4.90 -9.13 -5.00
N SER A 320 6.13 -9.01 -4.51
CA SER A 320 7.23 -8.49 -5.32
C SER A 320 8.02 -9.61 -6.00
N ASN A 321 8.23 -9.43 -7.31
CA ASN A 321 9.10 -10.28 -8.13
C ASN A 321 10.49 -9.64 -8.34
N ASN A 322 10.86 -8.61 -7.55
CA ASN A 322 12.12 -7.88 -7.76
C ASN A 322 13.32 -8.75 -7.32
N PRO A 323 14.32 -8.99 -8.20
CA PRO A 323 15.52 -9.78 -7.89
C PRO A 323 16.30 -9.26 -6.68
N LEU A 324 16.25 -7.94 -6.40
CA LEU A 324 16.92 -7.35 -5.24
C LEU A 324 16.39 -7.89 -3.91
N PHE A 325 15.12 -8.30 -3.84
CA PHE A 325 14.56 -8.92 -2.63
C PHE A 325 15.06 -10.35 -2.40
N ALA A 326 15.68 -11.00 -3.39
CA ALA A 326 16.34 -12.28 -3.19
C ALA A 326 17.68 -12.16 -2.46
N LEU A 327 18.32 -10.97 -2.50
CA LEU A 327 19.63 -10.71 -1.90
C LEU A 327 19.54 -10.30 -0.42
N ILE A 328 18.38 -9.82 0.03
CA ILE A 328 18.18 -9.32 1.39
C ILE A 328 17.36 -10.36 2.18
N PRO A 329 17.75 -10.73 3.41
CA PRO A 329 16.97 -11.65 4.22
C PRO A 329 15.51 -11.21 4.35
N LYS A 330 14.56 -12.10 4.03
CA LYS A 330 13.11 -11.81 4.08
C LYS A 330 12.68 -11.18 5.40
N ARG A 331 13.24 -11.67 6.52
CA ARG A 331 12.98 -11.13 7.87
C ARG A 331 13.32 -9.65 7.99
N LEU A 332 14.40 -9.19 7.35
CA LEU A 332 14.82 -7.79 7.37
C LEU A 332 13.89 -6.91 6.52
N ILE A 333 13.48 -7.38 5.34
CA ILE A 333 12.56 -6.65 4.44
C ILE A 333 11.19 -6.48 5.10
N THR A 334 10.70 -7.52 5.79
CA THR A 334 9.36 -7.51 6.39
C THR A 334 9.32 -6.94 7.81
N SER A 335 10.48 -6.60 8.39
CA SER A 335 10.56 -6.06 9.75
C SER A 335 10.39 -4.53 9.73
N PRO A 336 9.53 -3.96 10.58
CA PRO A 336 9.47 -2.51 10.77
C PRO A 336 10.69 -1.93 11.51
N ILE A 337 11.49 -2.76 12.20
CA ILE A 337 12.56 -2.29 13.10
C ILE A 337 13.56 -1.35 12.40
N PRO A 338 14.09 -1.64 11.19
CA PRO A 338 14.99 -0.72 10.51
C PRO A 338 14.37 0.65 10.23
N ILE A 339 13.07 0.68 9.92
CA ILE A 339 12.34 1.91 9.63
C ILE A 339 12.10 2.71 10.91
N PHE A 340 11.82 2.04 12.03
CA PHE A 340 11.71 2.68 13.35
C PHE A 340 13.05 3.26 13.82
N ILE A 341 14.16 2.55 13.63
CA ILE A 341 15.50 3.06 13.93
C ILE A 341 15.80 4.29 13.06
N PHE A 342 15.53 4.21 11.75
CA PHE A 342 15.72 5.32 10.83
C PHE A 342 14.88 6.55 11.21
N ALA A 343 13.59 6.35 11.50
CA ALA A 343 12.69 7.39 12.00
C ALA A 343 13.20 8.00 13.30
N GLY A 344 13.70 7.16 14.22
CA GLY A 344 14.29 7.59 15.49
C GLY A 344 15.53 8.46 15.32
N VAL A 345 16.44 8.08 14.40
CA VAL A 345 17.63 8.87 14.08
C VAL A 345 17.26 10.22 13.47
N ILE A 346 16.32 10.25 12.52
CA ILE A 346 15.83 11.52 11.95
C ILE A 346 15.20 12.39 13.04
N ALA A 347 14.36 11.81 13.88
CA ALA A 347 13.72 12.52 14.99
C ALA A 347 14.75 13.11 15.96
N LEU A 348 15.80 12.36 16.29
CA LEU A 348 16.89 12.81 17.15
C LEU A 348 17.65 13.97 16.51
N ILE A 349 18.04 13.84 15.24
CA ILE A 349 18.72 14.91 14.48
C ILE A 349 17.85 16.16 14.45
N ALA A 350 16.57 16.03 14.12
CA ALA A 350 15.64 17.16 14.08
C ALA A 350 15.49 17.85 15.45
N ALA A 351 15.44 17.08 16.54
CA ALA A 351 15.39 17.62 17.89
C ALA A 351 16.66 18.40 18.26
N VAL A 352 17.83 17.87 17.92
CA VAL A 352 19.14 18.54 18.11
C VAL A 352 19.24 19.82 17.29
N LEU A 353 18.75 19.79 16.04
CA LEU A 353 18.70 20.94 15.15
C LEU A 353 17.61 21.96 15.54
N LYS A 354 16.87 21.73 16.62
CA LYS A 354 15.79 22.59 17.11
C LYS A 354 14.72 22.85 16.03
N MET A 355 14.43 21.83 15.21
CA MET A 355 13.30 21.87 14.29
C MET A 355 11.98 21.97 15.08
N GLU A 356 10.90 22.32 14.36
CA GLU A 356 9.56 22.46 14.93
C GLU A 356 8.59 21.47 14.27
N LEU A 357 7.52 21.13 14.98
CA LEU A 357 6.51 20.15 14.56
C LEU A 357 5.90 20.51 13.19
N GLU A 358 5.70 21.80 12.95
CA GLU A 358 5.14 22.39 11.75
C GLU A 358 5.94 22.02 10.49
N TYR A 359 7.26 21.80 10.64
CA TYR A 359 8.14 21.44 9.52
C TYR A 359 7.87 20.03 9.01
N PHE A 360 7.28 19.17 9.84
CA PHE A 360 6.78 17.87 9.43
C PHE A 360 5.32 17.95 8.97
N MET A 361 4.50 18.81 9.59
CA MET A 361 3.10 19.02 9.20
C MET A 361 2.92 19.45 7.76
N ILE A 362 3.83 20.26 7.25
CA ILE A 362 3.75 20.80 5.89
C ILE A 362 3.48 19.71 4.86
N PHE A 363 4.07 18.52 5.00
CA PHE A 363 3.86 17.41 4.07
C PHE A 363 2.41 16.88 4.10
N TYR A 364 1.80 16.81 5.29
CA TYR A 364 0.39 16.40 5.45
C TYR A 364 -0.59 17.45 4.93
N ALA A 365 -0.21 18.73 5.00
CA ALA A 365 -1.00 19.84 4.50
C ALA A 365 -0.77 20.16 3.02
N THR A 366 0.22 19.53 2.37
CA THR A 366 0.59 19.79 0.96
C THR A 366 0.86 18.49 0.19
N PHE A 367 2.07 17.93 0.26
CA PHE A 367 2.53 16.80 -0.53
C PHE A 367 1.54 15.63 -0.59
N PHE A 368 0.99 15.23 0.57
CA PHE A 368 0.08 14.09 0.67
C PHE A 368 -1.35 14.41 0.24
N VAL A 369 -1.77 15.68 0.22
CA VAL A 369 -3.14 16.09 -0.08
C VAL A 369 -3.58 15.59 -1.45
N GLY A 370 -2.77 15.82 -2.48
CA GLY A 370 -3.10 15.38 -3.84
C GLY A 370 -3.29 13.87 -3.92
N TYR A 371 -2.38 13.10 -3.32
CA TYR A 371 -2.48 11.65 -3.29
C TYR A 371 -3.71 11.17 -2.52
N SER A 372 -4.03 11.77 -1.36
CA SER A 372 -5.23 11.43 -0.60
C SER A 372 -6.50 11.67 -1.40
N VAL A 373 -6.66 12.85 -2.01
CA VAL A 373 -7.87 13.20 -2.78
C VAL A 373 -8.01 12.29 -4.00
N LEU A 374 -6.92 12.03 -4.72
CA LEU A 374 -6.93 11.11 -5.84
C LEU A 374 -7.29 9.69 -5.40
N SER A 375 -6.78 9.24 -4.24
CA SER A 375 -7.09 7.93 -3.68
C SER A 375 -8.60 7.79 -3.40
N ILE A 376 -9.22 8.82 -2.81
CA ILE A 376 -10.67 8.89 -2.53
C ILE A 376 -11.46 8.79 -3.84
N ALA A 377 -11.11 9.62 -4.83
CA ALA A 377 -11.79 9.62 -6.13
C ALA A 377 -11.72 8.25 -6.80
N ARG A 378 -10.54 7.59 -6.76
CA ARG A 378 -10.34 6.25 -7.32
C ARG A 378 -11.05 5.14 -6.56
N CYS A 379 -11.59 5.38 -5.36
CA CYS A 379 -12.52 4.42 -4.75
C CYS A 379 -13.83 4.29 -5.55
N TYR A 380 -14.16 5.27 -6.40
CA TYR A 380 -15.42 5.32 -7.16
C TYR A 380 -15.22 5.27 -8.67
N VAL A 381 -14.02 5.59 -9.16
CA VAL A 381 -13.68 5.58 -10.59
C VAL A 381 -12.97 4.26 -10.92
N ILE A 382 -13.65 3.39 -11.68
CA ILE A 382 -13.06 2.15 -12.20
C ILE A 382 -12.46 2.46 -13.57
N THR A 383 -11.13 2.53 -13.65
CA THR A 383 -10.39 2.65 -14.91
C THR A 383 -9.64 1.35 -15.21
N PRO A 384 -9.54 0.92 -16.48
CA PRO A 384 -8.83 -0.31 -16.87
C PRO A 384 -7.34 -0.29 -16.51
N ALA A 385 -6.72 0.90 -16.55
CA ALA A 385 -5.34 1.12 -16.14
C ALA A 385 -5.28 1.46 -14.64
N ASN A 386 -4.64 0.60 -13.84
CA ASN A 386 -4.45 0.86 -12.41
C ASN A 386 -3.18 1.67 -12.13
N ALA A 387 -2.81 2.59 -13.02
CA ALA A 387 -1.68 3.48 -12.85
C ALA A 387 -2.13 4.90 -12.49
N ILE A 388 -1.25 5.65 -11.83
CA ILE A 388 -1.41 7.08 -11.49
C ILE A 388 -0.22 7.86 -12.07
N PRO A 389 -0.38 9.14 -12.42
CA PRO A 389 0.71 9.97 -12.95
C PRO A 389 1.71 10.33 -11.84
N GLN A 390 2.49 9.35 -11.39
CA GLN A 390 3.36 9.42 -10.22
C GLN A 390 4.30 10.61 -10.25
N VAL A 391 5.00 10.80 -11.37
CA VAL A 391 6.02 11.85 -11.51
C VAL A 391 5.38 13.23 -11.41
N LYS A 392 4.25 13.45 -12.11
CA LYS A 392 3.53 14.73 -12.05
C LYS A 392 3.02 15.02 -10.64
N MET A 393 2.41 14.02 -9.99
CA MET A 393 1.94 14.15 -8.61
C MET A 393 3.08 14.46 -7.64
N PHE A 394 4.23 13.79 -7.79
CA PHE A 394 5.42 14.03 -6.98
C PHE A 394 5.95 15.46 -7.18
N CYS A 395 6.05 15.92 -8.42
CA CYS A 395 6.50 17.28 -8.75
C CYS A 395 5.56 18.35 -8.18
N ILE A 396 4.24 18.18 -8.35
CA ILE A 396 3.24 19.10 -7.82
C ILE A 396 3.27 19.12 -6.29
N GLY A 397 3.35 17.94 -5.65
CA GLY A 397 3.47 17.83 -4.19
C GLY A 397 4.75 18.50 -3.66
N SER A 398 5.88 18.31 -4.35
CA SER A 398 7.16 18.93 -3.97
C SER A 398 7.13 20.45 -4.13
N LEU A 399 6.57 20.95 -5.24
CA LEU A 399 6.39 22.37 -5.47
C LEU A 399 5.47 23.00 -4.41
N ALA A 400 4.38 22.31 -4.05
CA ALA A 400 3.46 22.72 -3.01
C ALA A 400 4.14 22.88 -1.64
N VAL A 401 4.99 21.91 -1.25
CA VAL A 401 5.80 22.01 -0.02
C VAL A 401 6.70 23.24 -0.06
N VAL A 402 7.39 23.49 -1.17
CA VAL A 402 8.31 24.63 -1.28
C VAL A 402 7.56 25.96 -1.21
N ILE A 403 6.47 26.13 -1.96
CA ILE A 403 5.65 27.35 -1.93
C ILE A 403 5.14 27.60 -0.51
N PHE A 404 4.63 26.57 0.14
CA PHE A 404 4.15 26.67 1.52
C PHE A 404 5.29 27.05 2.47
N ALA A 405 6.46 26.43 2.35
CA ALA A 405 7.61 26.70 3.22
C ALA A 405 8.05 28.16 3.11
N TYR A 406 8.15 28.72 1.89
CA TYR A 406 8.37 30.16 1.71
C TYR A 406 7.27 30.99 2.36
N GLY A 407 6.00 30.60 2.20
CA GLY A 407 4.87 31.25 2.86
C GLY A 407 4.95 31.22 4.39
N TYR A 408 5.48 30.15 4.95
CA TYR A 408 5.69 30.01 6.38
C TYR A 408 6.85 30.90 6.86
N PHE A 409 8.07 30.71 6.33
CA PHE A 409 9.25 31.45 6.81
C PHE A 409 9.20 32.95 6.52
N LEU A 410 8.56 33.37 5.43
CA LEU A 410 8.40 34.79 5.08
C LEU A 410 7.14 35.43 5.67
N ARG A 411 6.34 34.68 6.45
CA ARG A 411 5.07 35.15 7.02
C ARG A 411 4.10 35.68 5.95
N LEU A 412 3.94 34.92 4.86
CA LEU A 412 3.02 35.19 3.77
C LEU A 412 1.90 34.15 3.77
N PRO A 413 0.75 34.43 4.42
CA PRO A 413 -0.36 33.47 4.55
C PRO A 413 -0.91 33.01 3.21
N LEU A 414 -0.89 33.91 2.21
CA LEU A 414 -1.33 33.59 0.85
C LEU A 414 -0.55 32.41 0.26
N PHE A 415 0.76 32.33 0.50
CA PHE A 415 1.59 31.25 -0.06
C PHE A 415 1.33 29.93 0.65
N GLN A 416 1.01 29.94 1.95
CA GLN A 416 0.58 28.74 2.68
C GLN A 416 -0.75 28.21 2.11
N ILE A 417 -1.70 29.10 1.84
CA ILE A 417 -2.99 28.78 1.22
C ILE A 417 -2.79 28.22 -0.20
N ILE A 418 -2.02 28.91 -1.05
CA ILE A 418 -1.75 28.44 -2.42
C ILE A 418 -1.02 27.09 -2.40
N GLY A 419 -0.01 26.94 -1.55
CA GLY A 419 0.73 25.68 -1.42
C GLY A 419 -0.17 24.50 -1.05
N SER A 420 -1.12 24.67 -0.12
CA SER A 420 -2.06 23.61 0.27
C SER A 420 -3.15 23.32 -0.77
N LEU A 421 -3.62 24.34 -1.51
CA LEU A 421 -4.64 24.18 -2.55
C LEU A 421 -4.08 23.62 -3.87
N LEU A 422 -2.79 23.82 -4.16
CA LEU A 422 -2.19 23.44 -5.44
C LEU A 422 -2.35 21.94 -5.77
N PRO A 423 -2.03 20.98 -4.86
CA PRO A 423 -2.25 19.55 -5.13
C PRO A 423 -3.73 19.21 -5.32
N LEU A 424 -4.62 19.85 -4.57
CA LEU A 424 -6.07 19.66 -4.70
C LEU A 424 -6.57 20.13 -6.07
N ALA A 425 -6.20 21.34 -6.48
CA ALA A 425 -6.57 21.91 -7.77
C ALA A 425 -6.06 21.06 -8.93
N TYR A 426 -4.83 20.53 -8.82
CA TYR A 426 -4.28 19.64 -9.82
C TYR A 426 -5.08 18.34 -9.97
N VAL A 427 -5.49 17.71 -8.86
CA VAL A 427 -6.31 16.49 -8.90
C VAL A 427 -7.70 16.77 -9.46
N VAL A 428 -8.33 17.88 -9.07
CA VAL A 428 -9.61 18.30 -9.66
C VAL A 428 -9.47 18.44 -11.17
N TRP A 429 -8.45 19.16 -11.64
CA TRP A 429 -8.16 19.29 -13.07
C TRP A 429 -7.95 17.92 -13.75
N LEU A 430 -7.17 17.02 -13.13
CA LEU A 430 -6.90 15.68 -13.64
C LEU A 430 -8.20 14.86 -13.84
N LEU A 431 -9.14 14.96 -12.91
CA LEU A 431 -10.41 14.23 -12.96
C LEU A 431 -11.37 14.78 -14.02
N PHE A 432 -11.32 16.09 -14.31
CA PHE A 432 -12.18 16.73 -15.31
C PHE A 432 -11.56 16.85 -16.71
N LYS A 433 -10.26 16.62 -16.85
CA LYS A 433 -9.56 16.77 -18.14
C LYS A 433 -10.04 15.71 -19.17
N PRO A 434 -10.44 16.12 -20.38
CA PRO A 434 -10.69 15.20 -21.49
C PRO A 434 -9.43 14.40 -21.85
N GLY A 435 -9.53 13.08 -21.99
CA GLY A 435 -8.38 12.20 -22.27
C GLY A 435 -7.58 11.75 -21.04
N SER A 436 -8.07 12.02 -19.82
CA SER A 436 -7.45 11.54 -18.57
C SER A 436 -7.09 10.04 -18.53
N PRO A 437 -7.82 9.09 -19.17
CA PRO A 437 -7.43 7.68 -19.18
C PRO A 437 -6.03 7.41 -19.76
N GLN A 438 -5.56 8.25 -20.69
CA GLN A 438 -4.26 8.10 -21.35
C GLN A 438 -3.11 8.53 -20.42
N GLU A 439 -3.31 9.49 -19.52
CA GLU A 439 -2.30 9.87 -18.51
C GLU A 439 -2.17 8.86 -17.37
N PHE A 440 -3.11 7.92 -17.27
CA PHE A 440 -3.10 6.82 -16.30
C PHE A 440 -2.46 5.54 -16.86
N VAL A 441 -1.94 5.55 -18.08
CA VAL A 441 -1.13 4.45 -18.62
C VAL A 441 0.34 4.78 -18.35
N SER A 442 1.03 3.91 -17.62
CA SER A 442 2.51 4.00 -17.57
C SER A 442 3.09 3.38 -18.84
N ASP A 443 4.19 3.91 -19.35
CA ASP A 443 4.92 3.33 -20.50
C ASP A 443 5.23 1.83 -20.31
N SER A 444 5.33 1.34 -19.07
CA SER A 444 5.49 -0.09 -18.76
C SER A 444 4.22 -0.94 -18.97
N GLU A 445 3.03 -0.37 -18.85
CA GLU A 445 1.76 -1.03 -19.18
C GLU A 445 1.47 -0.98 -20.69
N GLU A 446 1.97 0.04 -21.41
CA GLU A 446 1.93 0.10 -22.88
C GLU A 446 2.71 -1.06 -23.53
N LEU A 447 3.83 -1.46 -22.92
CA LEU A 447 4.60 -2.66 -23.30
C LEU A 447 3.92 -3.99 -22.90
N SER A 448 2.89 -3.94 -22.06
CA SER A 448 2.18 -5.11 -21.52
C SER A 448 0.77 -5.26 -22.10
N ALA A 449 0.26 -4.26 -22.81
CA ALA A 449 -1.01 -4.33 -23.51
C ALA A 449 -0.87 -5.29 -24.71
N PRO A 450 -1.88 -6.12 -25.00
CA PRO A 450 -1.92 -6.81 -26.29
C PRO A 450 -1.86 -5.74 -27.36
N SER A 451 -0.90 -5.84 -28.28
CA SER A 451 -0.92 -5.07 -29.52
C SER A 451 -2.32 -5.16 -30.10
N GLN A 452 -2.99 -4.02 -30.27
CA GLN A 452 -4.26 -3.99 -30.98
C GLN A 452 -4.01 -4.63 -32.34
N ASP A 453 -4.73 -5.73 -32.62
CA ASP A 453 -4.73 -6.40 -33.90
C ASP A 453 -5.06 -5.37 -34.98
N ILE A 454 -4.04 -4.93 -35.71
CA ILE A 454 -4.22 -4.36 -37.03
C ILE A 454 -4.70 -5.54 -37.86
N GLY A 455 -5.99 -5.54 -38.20
CA GLY A 455 -6.64 -6.60 -38.97
C GLY A 455 -5.86 -6.97 -40.24
N PRO A 456 -6.06 -8.19 -40.76
CA PRO A 456 -5.20 -8.74 -41.80
C PRO A 456 -5.23 -7.87 -43.06
N ALA A 457 -4.09 -7.24 -43.35
CA ALA A 457 -3.82 -6.73 -44.68
C ALA A 457 -3.90 -7.90 -45.67
N THR A 458 -4.76 -7.73 -46.65
CA THR A 458 -5.08 -8.71 -47.69
C THR A 458 -3.83 -8.99 -48.51
N ALA A 459 -3.23 -10.18 -48.34
CA ALA A 459 -2.16 -10.64 -49.21
C ALA A 459 -2.74 -11.01 -50.59
N PRO A 460 -2.09 -10.66 -51.72
CA PRO A 460 -2.58 -11.01 -53.04
C PRO A 460 -2.51 -12.52 -53.27
N ALA A 461 -3.54 -13.05 -53.93
CA ALA A 461 -3.59 -14.44 -54.36
C ALA A 461 -2.44 -14.77 -55.32
N LEU A 462 -1.64 -15.77 -54.98
CA LEU A 462 -0.69 -16.42 -55.90
C LEU A 462 -1.30 -17.71 -56.45
N ALA A 463 -1.25 -17.83 -57.77
CA ALA A 463 -1.74 -18.94 -58.57
C ALA A 463 -0.98 -20.26 -58.29
N PRO A 464 -1.54 -21.42 -58.64
CA PRO A 464 -0.97 -22.71 -58.27
C PRO A 464 0.17 -23.09 -59.22
N ALA A 465 1.34 -23.43 -58.66
CA ALA A 465 2.45 -23.99 -59.41
C ALA A 465 2.53 -25.51 -59.22
N ALA A 466 2.44 -26.17 -60.38
CA ALA A 466 2.71 -27.55 -60.77
C ALA A 466 3.35 -28.53 -59.77
N THR A 467 2.73 -29.72 -59.74
CA THR A 467 3.30 -31.01 -59.37
C THR A 467 4.57 -31.33 -60.16
N ALA A 468 5.64 -31.71 -59.47
CA ALA A 468 6.77 -32.43 -60.06
C ALA A 468 7.19 -33.56 -59.09
N ASP A 469 6.95 -34.79 -59.52
CA ASP A 469 7.56 -36.01 -58.96
C ASP A 469 9.04 -36.06 -59.35
N ALA A 470 9.94 -36.25 -58.37
CA ALA A 470 11.33 -36.67 -58.60
C ALA A 470 11.94 -37.24 -57.29
N PRO A 471 12.95 -38.13 -57.36
CA PRO A 471 13.04 -39.35 -56.56
C PRO A 471 13.74 -39.20 -55.20
N ALA A 472 13.43 -40.13 -54.29
CA ALA A 472 14.02 -40.24 -52.97
C ALA A 472 15.55 -40.45 -53.00
N LEU A 473 16.27 -39.54 -52.34
CA LEU A 473 17.69 -39.65 -52.01
C LEU A 473 17.88 -40.39 -50.67
N PRO A 474 18.92 -41.24 -50.51
CA PRO A 474 19.22 -41.88 -49.24
C PRO A 474 19.72 -40.83 -48.25
N GLY A 475 18.96 -40.61 -47.18
CA GLY A 475 19.16 -39.52 -46.22
C GLY A 475 17.92 -38.67 -45.96
N SER A 476 16.76 -39.05 -46.50
CA SER A 476 15.49 -38.35 -46.25
C SER A 476 15.13 -38.33 -44.76
N HIS A 477 15.20 -37.16 -44.12
CA HIS A 477 14.46 -36.93 -42.89
C HIS A 477 12.97 -37.04 -43.24
N PRO A 478 12.20 -37.97 -42.64
CA PRO A 478 10.78 -38.08 -42.93
C PRO A 478 10.12 -36.75 -42.58
N VAL A 479 9.54 -36.09 -43.59
CA VAL A 479 8.89 -34.77 -43.45
C VAL A 479 7.77 -34.80 -42.39
N GLY A 480 7.21 -35.99 -42.12
CA GLY A 480 6.18 -36.21 -41.12
C GLY A 480 6.66 -36.66 -39.73
N GLY A 481 7.97 -36.91 -39.51
CA GLY A 481 8.48 -37.55 -38.29
C GLY A 481 8.29 -39.07 -38.25
N HIS A 482 8.83 -39.74 -37.22
CA HIS A 482 8.76 -41.20 -37.02
C HIS A 482 8.80 -41.59 -35.54
N PHE A 483 8.50 -42.84 -35.20
CA PHE A 483 8.63 -43.35 -33.83
C PHE A 483 9.96 -44.07 -33.59
N GLU A 484 10.63 -43.74 -32.49
CA GLU A 484 11.77 -44.44 -31.89
C GLU A 484 11.35 -44.98 -30.52
N GLY A 485 10.85 -46.22 -30.50
CA GLY A 485 10.23 -46.80 -29.30
C GLY A 485 8.97 -46.01 -28.90
N LYS A 486 9.00 -45.40 -27.71
CA LYS A 486 7.90 -44.56 -27.20
C LYS A 486 8.02 -43.08 -27.60
N TRP A 487 9.13 -42.69 -28.21
CA TRP A 487 9.39 -41.32 -28.62
C TRP A 487 8.96 -41.11 -30.06
N PHE A 488 8.16 -40.08 -30.31
CA PHE A 488 7.96 -39.54 -31.63
C PHE A 488 9.04 -38.49 -31.92
N VAL A 489 9.73 -38.64 -33.04
CA VAL A 489 10.92 -37.86 -33.40
C VAL A 489 10.66 -37.11 -34.71
N HIS A 490 10.92 -35.82 -34.69
CA HIS A 490 10.87 -34.95 -35.87
C HIS A 490 12.18 -34.17 -35.95
N SER A 491 12.84 -34.28 -37.11
CA SER A 491 14.13 -33.61 -37.36
C SER A 491 14.01 -32.63 -38.50
N PHE A 492 14.62 -31.46 -38.33
CA PHE A 492 14.62 -30.37 -39.31
C PHE A 492 15.88 -29.53 -39.13
N VAL A 493 16.15 -28.65 -40.09
CA VAL A 493 17.29 -27.73 -40.05
C VAL A 493 16.80 -26.37 -39.56
N ALA A 494 17.46 -25.80 -38.55
CA ALA A 494 17.21 -24.43 -38.11
C ALA A 494 17.62 -23.44 -39.21
N THR A 495 16.87 -22.38 -39.41
CA THR A 495 17.11 -21.39 -40.48
C THR A 495 17.20 -19.98 -39.89
N TYR A 496 17.49 -18.99 -40.73
CA TYR A 496 17.51 -17.59 -40.28
C TYR A 496 16.18 -17.13 -39.65
N ALA A 497 15.04 -17.71 -40.05
CA ALA A 497 13.75 -17.42 -39.43
C ALA A 497 13.67 -17.86 -37.96
N ASP A 498 14.52 -18.80 -37.55
CA ASP A 498 14.59 -19.31 -36.17
C ASP A 498 15.59 -18.55 -35.29
N THR A 499 16.41 -17.65 -35.86
CA THR A 499 17.54 -17.00 -35.17
C THR A 499 17.27 -15.58 -34.71
N ASN A 500 18.04 -15.11 -33.72
CA ASN A 500 18.08 -13.71 -33.31
C ASN A 500 19.15 -12.92 -34.08
N SER A 501 19.28 -11.62 -33.77
CA SER A 501 20.26 -10.73 -34.42
C SER A 501 21.73 -11.09 -34.18
N VAL A 502 22.04 -12.04 -33.29
CA VAL A 502 23.40 -12.52 -32.99
C VAL A 502 23.66 -13.95 -33.48
N GLY A 503 22.77 -14.52 -34.30
CA GLY A 503 22.94 -15.81 -35.00
C GLY A 503 22.54 -17.06 -34.20
N ASN A 504 22.34 -16.95 -32.90
CA ASN A 504 21.81 -18.09 -32.14
C ASN A 504 20.29 -18.23 -32.34
N VAL A 505 19.79 -19.46 -32.23
CA VAL A 505 18.33 -19.71 -32.27
C VAL A 505 17.64 -18.98 -31.12
N TYR A 506 16.59 -18.23 -31.44
CA TYR A 506 15.81 -17.47 -30.48
C TYR A 506 15.09 -18.42 -29.52
N PHE A 507 15.16 -18.15 -28.21
CA PHE A 507 14.64 -19.06 -27.18
C PHE A 507 13.15 -19.43 -27.37
N GLY A 508 12.35 -18.53 -27.95
CA GLY A 508 10.93 -18.77 -28.26
C GLY A 508 10.72 -19.87 -29.31
N MET A 509 11.71 -20.12 -30.17
CA MET A 509 11.62 -21.13 -31.23
C MET A 509 11.61 -22.55 -30.70
N TYR A 510 12.25 -22.82 -29.57
CA TYR A 510 12.22 -24.14 -28.95
C TYR A 510 10.79 -24.57 -28.61
N ALA A 511 9.94 -23.65 -28.12
CA ALA A 511 8.53 -23.92 -27.88
C ALA A 511 7.75 -24.14 -29.18
N MET A 512 8.03 -23.35 -30.23
CA MET A 512 7.43 -23.51 -31.55
C MET A 512 7.76 -24.87 -32.18
N TRP A 513 9.00 -25.32 -32.07
CA TRP A 513 9.45 -26.60 -32.58
C TRP A 513 8.81 -27.79 -31.86
N VAL A 514 8.62 -27.69 -30.54
CA VAL A 514 7.87 -28.69 -29.75
C VAL A 514 6.40 -28.68 -30.16
N GLY A 515 5.79 -27.51 -30.36
CA GLY A 515 4.41 -27.38 -30.85
C GLY A 515 4.20 -28.04 -32.20
N LYS A 516 5.10 -27.79 -33.16
CA LYS A 516 5.08 -28.40 -34.50
C LYS A 516 5.24 -29.92 -34.43
N THR A 517 6.19 -30.41 -33.63
CA THR A 517 6.43 -31.84 -33.47
C THR A 517 5.26 -32.54 -32.80
N ARG A 518 4.60 -31.89 -31.84
CA ARG A 518 3.36 -32.36 -31.21
C ARG A 518 2.22 -32.49 -32.23
N GLU A 519 2.08 -31.52 -33.13
CA GLU A 519 1.05 -31.56 -34.16
C GLU A 519 1.28 -32.68 -35.17
N LEU A 520 2.53 -32.93 -35.57
CA LEU A 520 2.89 -34.09 -36.38
C LEU A 520 2.63 -35.41 -35.66
N PHE A 521 2.95 -35.48 -34.36
CA PHE A 521 2.59 -36.63 -33.52
C PHE A 521 1.07 -36.86 -33.53
N PHE A 522 0.26 -35.82 -33.30
CA PHE A 522 -1.20 -35.92 -33.34
C PHE A 522 -1.73 -36.35 -34.71
N ASN A 523 -1.16 -35.81 -35.79
CA ASN A 523 -1.54 -36.20 -37.14
C ASN A 523 -1.27 -37.70 -37.40
N GLN A 524 -0.16 -38.22 -36.86
CA GLN A 524 0.19 -39.62 -36.99
C GLN A 524 -0.71 -40.55 -36.16
N VAL A 525 -1.03 -40.19 -34.91
CA VAL A 525 -1.79 -41.07 -34.01
C VAL A 525 -3.30 -40.87 -34.07
N MET A 526 -3.76 -39.71 -34.54
CA MET A 526 -5.16 -39.35 -34.72
C MET A 526 -5.36 -38.72 -36.11
N PRO A 527 -5.13 -39.47 -37.22
CA PRO A 527 -5.17 -38.93 -38.59
C PRO A 527 -6.54 -38.41 -39.03
N LYS A 528 -7.61 -38.75 -38.30
CA LYS A 528 -8.98 -38.28 -38.54
C LYS A 528 -9.32 -37.01 -37.75
N PHE A 529 -8.44 -36.55 -36.86
CA PHE A 529 -8.66 -35.34 -36.09
C PHE A 529 -8.56 -34.12 -37.02
N ASP A 530 -9.68 -33.41 -37.17
CA ASP A 530 -9.81 -32.19 -37.97
C ASP A 530 -10.47 -31.09 -37.12
N LEU A 531 -9.80 -29.94 -37.02
CA LEU A 531 -10.28 -28.78 -36.26
C LEU A 531 -11.65 -28.28 -36.74
N LYS A 532 -12.04 -28.54 -37.99
CA LYS A 532 -13.34 -28.09 -38.53
C LYS A 532 -14.52 -28.90 -37.99
N ASN A 533 -14.33 -30.19 -37.73
CA ASN A 533 -15.42 -31.14 -37.51
C ASN A 533 -15.29 -31.96 -36.21
N THR A 534 -14.24 -31.73 -35.42
CA THR A 534 -14.02 -32.45 -34.17
C THR A 534 -15.03 -32.07 -33.08
N PRO A 535 -15.50 -33.03 -32.25
CA PRO A 535 -16.34 -32.74 -31.09
C PRO A 535 -15.56 -32.14 -29.90
N PHE A 536 -14.22 -32.10 -29.96
CA PHE A 536 -13.39 -31.56 -28.89
C PHE A 536 -12.12 -30.85 -29.40
N TYR A 537 -11.61 -29.91 -28.61
CA TYR A 537 -10.31 -29.28 -28.82
C TYR A 537 -9.30 -29.73 -27.77
N ILE A 538 -8.03 -29.80 -28.19
CA ILE A 538 -6.89 -30.13 -27.33
C ILE A 538 -6.15 -28.82 -27.05
N LEU A 539 -6.15 -28.38 -25.79
CA LEU A 539 -5.52 -27.13 -25.38
C LEU A 539 -4.31 -27.39 -24.48
N THR A 540 -3.30 -26.53 -24.59
CA THR A 540 -2.16 -26.56 -23.68
C THR A 540 -2.51 -25.81 -22.40
N ARG A 541 -2.52 -26.52 -21.27
CA ARG A 541 -2.71 -25.94 -19.94
C ARG A 541 -1.44 -25.28 -19.41
N SER A 542 -0.31 -25.96 -19.58
CA SER A 542 1.00 -25.47 -19.16
C SER A 542 2.08 -26.07 -20.07
N PHE A 543 3.17 -25.32 -20.22
CA PHE A 543 4.37 -25.72 -20.93
C PHE A 543 5.58 -25.29 -20.10
N GLU A 544 6.47 -26.25 -19.84
CA GLU A 544 7.72 -26.03 -19.12
C GLU A 544 8.87 -26.47 -20.03
N HIS A 545 9.88 -25.64 -20.18
CA HIS A 545 11.09 -25.98 -20.94
C HIS A 545 12.33 -25.44 -20.25
N LYS A 546 13.34 -26.31 -20.10
CA LYS A 546 14.65 -25.97 -19.57
C LYS A 546 15.65 -25.97 -20.72
N PHE A 547 16.27 -24.82 -20.94
CA PHE A 547 17.36 -24.63 -21.88
C PHE A 547 18.66 -25.18 -21.27
N VAL A 548 19.35 -26.06 -21.99
CA VAL A 548 20.61 -26.68 -21.57
C VAL A 548 21.76 -26.14 -22.40
N ARG A 549 21.58 -25.98 -23.71
CA ARG A 549 22.57 -25.47 -24.66
C ARG A 549 21.91 -24.68 -25.78
N GLU A 550 22.67 -23.73 -26.34
CA GLU A 550 22.28 -22.98 -27.54
C GLU A 550 22.58 -23.79 -28.80
N THR A 551 21.80 -23.57 -29.85
CA THR A 551 22.00 -24.07 -31.23
C THR A 551 21.98 -22.89 -32.19
N ARG A 552 22.50 -23.09 -33.40
CA ARG A 552 22.71 -22.04 -34.41
C ARG A 552 21.96 -22.30 -35.70
N GLU A 553 21.99 -21.33 -36.60
CA GLU A 553 21.49 -21.48 -37.96
C GLU A 553 22.15 -22.67 -38.67
N PHE A 554 21.37 -23.34 -39.51
CA PHE A 554 21.76 -24.50 -40.33
C PHE A 554 22.22 -25.74 -39.57
N GLU A 555 22.05 -25.77 -38.25
CA GLU A 555 22.19 -27.01 -37.47
C GLU A 555 20.92 -27.87 -37.60
N THR A 556 21.11 -29.18 -37.76
CA THR A 556 20.01 -30.15 -37.68
C THR A 556 19.60 -30.31 -36.23
N VAL A 557 18.32 -30.10 -35.96
CA VAL A 557 17.68 -30.25 -34.66
C VAL A 557 16.71 -31.42 -34.70
N SER A 558 16.74 -32.26 -33.67
CA SER A 558 15.79 -33.36 -33.48
C SER A 558 14.97 -33.11 -32.22
N VAL A 559 13.66 -32.98 -32.37
CA VAL A 559 12.71 -32.88 -31.26
C VAL A 559 12.07 -34.25 -31.05
N ARG A 560 12.12 -34.74 -29.82
CA ARG A 560 11.48 -35.98 -29.38
C ARG A 560 10.34 -35.66 -28.42
N ILE A 561 9.18 -36.28 -28.61
CA ILE A 561 8.02 -36.16 -27.71
C ILE A 561 7.49 -37.55 -27.36
N ARG A 562 7.11 -37.76 -26.10
CA ARG A 562 6.39 -38.96 -25.68
C ARG A 562 5.29 -38.62 -24.68
N ILE A 563 4.39 -39.56 -24.44
CA ILE A 563 3.43 -39.46 -23.35
C ILE A 563 4.11 -39.92 -22.06
N ALA A 564 4.17 -39.04 -21.06
CA ALA A 564 4.80 -39.33 -19.77
C ALA A 564 3.81 -39.89 -18.76
N SER A 565 2.60 -39.33 -18.69
CA SER A 565 1.52 -39.80 -17.83
C SER A 565 0.17 -39.20 -18.27
N TYR A 566 -0.92 -39.77 -17.77
CA TYR A 566 -2.25 -39.23 -17.96
C TYR A 566 -3.14 -39.52 -16.75
N ASN A 567 -4.23 -38.76 -16.64
CA ASN A 567 -5.35 -39.05 -15.76
C ASN A 567 -6.65 -38.79 -16.52
N ARG A 568 -7.79 -38.88 -15.82
CA ARG A 568 -9.12 -38.68 -16.42
C ARG A 568 -9.28 -37.36 -17.19
N LYS A 569 -8.52 -36.31 -16.86
CA LYS A 569 -8.71 -34.95 -17.42
C LYS A 569 -7.49 -34.37 -18.13
N PHE A 570 -6.30 -34.91 -17.90
CA PHE A 570 -5.05 -34.33 -18.38
C PHE A 570 -4.12 -35.39 -18.96
N VAL A 571 -3.39 -35.01 -20.01
CA VAL A 571 -2.27 -35.77 -20.56
C VAL A 571 -1.00 -34.94 -20.37
N ILE A 572 0.07 -35.57 -19.89
CA ILE A 572 1.39 -34.97 -19.78
C ILE A 572 2.27 -35.54 -20.88
N LEU A 573 2.72 -34.66 -21.78
CA LEU A 573 3.77 -34.96 -22.74
C LEU A 573 5.12 -34.56 -22.14
N GLU A 574 6.15 -35.36 -22.41
CA GLU A 574 7.55 -35.00 -22.14
C GLU A 574 8.27 -34.80 -23.48
N HIS A 575 9.16 -33.82 -23.52
CA HIS A 575 9.92 -33.50 -24.72
C HIS A 575 11.41 -33.31 -24.44
N GLU A 576 12.22 -33.67 -25.43
CA GLU A 576 13.67 -33.50 -25.46
C GLU A 576 14.08 -32.97 -26.84
N ILE A 577 15.11 -32.13 -26.88
CA ILE A 577 15.61 -31.50 -28.10
C ILE A 577 17.11 -31.74 -28.17
N TYR A 578 17.58 -32.25 -29.31
CA TYR A 578 18.96 -32.64 -29.53
C TYR A 578 19.54 -31.96 -30.78
N ASP A 579 20.85 -31.73 -30.76
CA ASP A 579 21.62 -31.34 -31.95
C ASP A 579 22.03 -32.57 -32.79
N SER A 580 22.68 -32.29 -33.93
CA SER A 580 23.23 -33.32 -34.83
C SER A 580 24.27 -34.23 -34.17
N ALA A 581 24.93 -33.78 -33.10
CA ALA A 581 25.88 -34.54 -32.30
C ALA A 581 25.22 -35.30 -31.13
N GLN A 582 23.88 -35.38 -31.10
CA GLN A 582 23.08 -36.00 -30.03
C GLN A 582 23.31 -35.39 -28.64
N LYS A 583 23.72 -34.11 -28.57
CA LYS A 583 23.79 -33.38 -27.30
C LYS A 583 22.45 -32.73 -27.01
N LEU A 584 22.03 -32.80 -25.75
CA LEU A 584 20.77 -32.23 -25.30
C LEU A 584 20.83 -30.70 -25.33
N LEU A 585 19.95 -30.10 -26.13
CA LEU A 585 19.75 -28.66 -26.24
C LEU A 585 18.73 -28.16 -25.21
N GLY A 586 17.68 -28.94 -24.95
CA GLY A 586 16.68 -28.62 -23.94
C GLY A 586 15.69 -29.75 -23.72
N HIS A 587 14.97 -29.69 -22.60
CA HIS A 587 13.96 -30.70 -22.25
C HIS A 587 12.83 -30.10 -21.41
N GLY A 588 11.70 -30.78 -21.31
CA GLY A 588 10.56 -30.23 -20.58
C GLY A 588 9.30 -31.09 -20.61
N LYS A 589 8.20 -30.48 -20.18
CA LYS A 589 6.88 -31.13 -20.13
C LYS A 589 5.78 -30.19 -20.60
N GLN A 590 4.74 -30.76 -21.18
CA GLN A 590 3.54 -30.06 -21.61
C GLN A 590 2.30 -30.75 -21.04
N SER A 591 1.43 -30.00 -20.38
CA SER A 591 0.14 -30.51 -19.90
C SER A 591 -0.96 -30.13 -20.87
N LEU A 592 -1.72 -31.12 -21.33
CA LEU A 592 -2.86 -30.97 -22.22
C LEU A 592 -4.17 -31.14 -21.45
N LEU A 593 -5.18 -30.34 -21.83
CA LEU A 593 -6.56 -30.48 -21.40
C LEU A 593 -7.50 -30.53 -22.61
N PHE A 594 -8.72 -31.01 -22.41
CA PHE A 594 -9.70 -31.23 -23.47
C PHE A 594 -10.96 -30.43 -23.20
N VAL A 595 -11.49 -29.76 -24.21
CA VAL A 595 -12.74 -28.98 -24.11
C VAL A 595 -13.71 -29.37 -25.21
N ALA A 596 -15.01 -29.29 -24.95
CA ALA A 596 -16.03 -29.50 -25.97
C ALA A 596 -15.99 -28.40 -27.04
N SER A 597 -16.14 -28.75 -28.32
CA SER A 597 -16.10 -27.77 -29.42
C SER A 597 -17.32 -26.84 -29.47
N THR A 598 -18.42 -27.21 -28.81
CA THR A 598 -19.68 -26.46 -28.78
C THR A 598 -19.70 -25.34 -27.75
N ASP A 599 -19.16 -25.55 -26.55
CA ASP A 599 -19.25 -24.60 -25.42
C ASP A 599 -17.94 -24.36 -24.66
N TYR A 600 -16.83 -24.95 -25.12
CA TYR A 600 -15.50 -24.85 -24.52
C TYR A 600 -15.41 -25.30 -23.06
N LYS A 601 -16.39 -26.05 -22.54
CA LYS A 601 -16.29 -26.62 -21.20
C LYS A 601 -15.28 -27.75 -21.17
N LEU A 602 -14.56 -27.84 -20.04
CA LEU A 602 -13.61 -28.92 -19.77
C LEU A 602 -14.34 -30.28 -19.77
N ILE A 603 -13.88 -31.19 -20.61
CA ILE A 603 -14.35 -32.57 -20.69
C ILE A 603 -13.29 -33.55 -20.17
N ASP A 604 -13.72 -34.79 -19.92
CA ASP A 604 -12.78 -35.87 -19.67
C ASP A 604 -12.02 -36.25 -20.95
N LEU A 605 -10.93 -37.00 -20.79
CA LEU A 605 -10.10 -37.50 -21.88
C LEU A 605 -10.96 -38.27 -22.91
N PRO A 606 -11.05 -37.81 -24.17
CA PRO A 606 -11.86 -38.49 -25.18
C PRO A 606 -11.38 -39.92 -25.45
N ALA A 607 -12.32 -40.82 -25.77
CA ALA A 607 -12.02 -42.24 -26.00
C ALA A 607 -11.06 -42.46 -27.19
N GLU A 608 -11.18 -41.65 -28.24
CA GLU A 608 -10.28 -41.67 -29.39
C GLU A 608 -8.85 -41.29 -29.00
N VAL A 609 -8.68 -40.23 -28.22
CA VAL A 609 -7.37 -39.81 -27.69
C VAL A 609 -6.78 -40.91 -26.81
N THR A 610 -7.59 -41.50 -25.92
CA THR A 610 -7.16 -42.60 -25.05
C THR A 610 -6.65 -43.79 -25.88
N SER A 611 -7.39 -44.19 -26.90
CA SER A 611 -7.02 -45.31 -27.77
C SER A 611 -5.75 -45.02 -28.58
N ALA A 612 -5.59 -43.79 -29.06
CA ALA A 612 -4.44 -43.36 -29.85
C ALA A 612 -3.16 -43.20 -29.00
N PHE A 613 -3.28 -42.68 -27.79
CA PHE A 613 -2.14 -42.30 -26.95
C PHE A 613 -1.60 -43.49 -26.15
N MET A 614 -2.48 -44.38 -25.64
CA MET A 614 -2.06 -45.46 -24.74
C MET A 614 -1.14 -46.50 -25.40
N VAL A 615 -1.18 -46.66 -26.73
CA VAL A 615 -0.28 -47.57 -27.47
C VAL A 615 1.18 -47.13 -27.37
N TYR A 616 1.43 -45.83 -27.11
CA TYR A 616 2.76 -45.22 -27.07
C TYR A 616 3.15 -44.69 -25.67
N THR A 617 2.43 -45.11 -24.62
CA THR A 617 2.77 -44.81 -23.21
C THR A 617 3.68 -45.88 -22.63
#